data_AF-A0A4Y5Z2P9-F1
#
_entry.id   AF-A0A4Y5Z2P9-F1
#
_cell.length_a   1.000
_cell.length_b   1.000
_cell.length_c   1.000
_cell.angle_alpha   90.00
_cell.angle_beta   90.00
_cell.angle_gamma   90.00
#
_symmetry.space_group_name_H-M   'P 1'
#
loop_
_entity.id
_entity.type
_entity.pdbx_description
1 polymer ?
#
loop_
_entity_poly.entity_id
_entity_poly.type
_entity_poly.pdbx_seq_one_letter_code
_entity_poly.pdbx_strand_id
1 'polypeptide(L)'
;MTQILAPGGLATAPSPHLNDRWEVNGCADLGFLDTKNLSGDYPAEHMPIRLARGFHDHGRNAGWGEVHIMARHGRWVARVARQIRKEPLSVAELAWLKLQQTGTIYEAEKTSKTKLALSVGHGALMVLQYVSVGFFSITTLYAMPSQIDGRSVGRYVGRKHRAERPLCELVSSQTDGRHVF
;
A
#
# COMPACT_ATOMS: atom_id res chain seq x y z
N MET A 1 53.25 5.08 -23.85
CA MET A 1 52.19 5.75 -23.09
C MET A 1 50.90 5.63 -23.89
N THR A 2 50.05 4.67 -23.52
CA THR A 2 48.76 4.45 -24.19
C THR A 2 47.76 4.10 -23.09
N GLN A 3 46.75 4.95 -22.96
CA GLN A 3 45.75 4.91 -21.89
C GLN A 3 44.86 3.66 -22.00
N ILE A 4 44.63 3.03 -20.86
CA ILE A 4 43.64 1.99 -20.66
C ILE A 4 42.28 2.70 -20.50
N LEU A 5 41.43 2.63 -21.52
CA LEU A 5 40.03 3.00 -21.41
C LEU A 5 39.29 1.89 -20.66
N ALA A 6 38.91 2.17 -19.40
CA ALA A 6 37.96 1.35 -18.67
C ALA A 6 36.58 1.44 -19.36
N PRO A 7 35.94 0.33 -19.73
CA PRO A 7 34.59 0.39 -20.24
C PRO A 7 33.61 0.70 -19.11
N GLY A 8 33.09 1.92 -19.18
CA GLY A 8 31.70 2.30 -18.89
C GLY A 8 31.01 1.55 -17.75
N GLY A 9 30.85 2.26 -16.63
CA GLY A 9 29.87 1.92 -15.63
C GLY A 9 28.55 1.59 -16.29
N LEU A 10 28.13 0.33 -16.15
CA LEU A 10 26.79 -0.11 -16.46
C LEU A 10 25.85 0.80 -15.67
N ALA A 11 25.15 1.67 -16.39
CA ALA A 11 23.95 2.32 -15.90
C ALA A 11 22.99 1.20 -15.49
N THR A 12 22.98 0.88 -14.20
CA THR A 12 21.95 0.05 -13.61
C THR A 12 20.67 0.86 -13.67
N ALA A 13 19.88 0.68 -14.73
CA ALA A 13 18.47 0.99 -14.67
C ALA A 13 17.90 0.26 -13.43
N PRO A 14 17.23 0.95 -12.49
CA PRO A 14 16.74 0.32 -11.27
C PRO A 14 15.62 -0.69 -11.60
N SER A 15 16.01 -1.96 -11.76
CA SER A 15 15.28 -3.17 -11.38
C SER A 15 13.73 -3.08 -11.31
N PRO A 16 12.96 -3.64 -12.29
CA PRO A 16 11.50 -3.71 -12.23
C PRO A 16 11.01 -4.84 -11.27
N HIS A 17 10.90 -4.50 -9.98
CA HIS A 17 10.91 -5.39 -8.81
C HIS A 17 9.78 -5.02 -7.81
N LEU A 18 9.01 -5.99 -7.26
CA LEU A 18 7.79 -5.76 -6.43
C LEU A 18 6.64 -4.99 -7.11
N ASN A 19 6.72 -4.93 -8.43
CA ASN A 19 5.93 -4.09 -9.31
C ASN A 19 4.78 -4.91 -9.90
N ASP A 20 3.63 -4.37 -10.25
CA ASP A 20 3.28 -2.97 -10.37
C ASP A 20 2.49 -2.53 -9.14
N ARG A 21 2.94 -1.47 -8.48
CA ARG A 21 2.16 -0.83 -7.42
C ARG A 21 1.24 0.17 -8.09
N TRP A 22 0.00 0.22 -7.64
CA TRP A 22 -0.92 1.22 -8.13
C TRP A 22 -0.64 2.55 -7.47
N GLU A 23 -0.56 3.58 -8.30
CA GLU A 23 -0.34 4.94 -7.87
C GLU A 23 -1.66 5.72 -7.90
N VAL A 24 -1.84 6.58 -6.91
CA VAL A 24 -2.88 7.60 -6.91
C VAL A 24 -2.17 8.95 -6.89
N ASN A 25 -2.41 9.78 -7.91
CA ASN A 25 -1.73 11.06 -8.12
C ASN A 25 -0.19 10.94 -8.14
N GLY A 26 0.33 9.91 -8.81
CA GLY A 26 1.77 9.65 -8.93
C GLY A 26 2.43 9.09 -7.67
N CYS A 27 1.65 8.69 -6.65
CA CYS A 27 2.16 8.10 -5.42
C CYS A 27 1.67 6.69 -5.16
N ALA A 28 2.61 5.78 -4.87
CA ALA A 28 2.34 4.41 -4.50
C ALA A 28 1.94 4.22 -3.02
N ASP A 29 2.28 5.16 -2.15
CA ASP A 29 1.96 5.13 -0.71
C ASP A 29 0.54 5.64 -0.47
N LEU A 30 -0.40 4.69 -0.34
CA LEU A 30 -1.82 5.02 -0.18
C LEU A 30 -2.18 5.37 1.27
N GLY A 31 -1.30 5.05 2.22
CA GLY A 31 -1.44 5.34 3.65
C GLY A 31 -0.26 4.79 4.44
N PHE A 32 -0.30 4.94 5.77
CA PHE A 32 0.76 4.47 6.68
C PHE A 32 0.16 3.73 7.87
N LEU A 33 0.81 2.64 8.28
CA LEU A 33 0.46 1.85 9.45
C LEU A 33 1.48 2.07 10.56
N ASP A 34 0.99 2.38 11.76
CA ASP A 34 1.81 2.44 12.95
C ASP A 34 2.08 1.02 13.45
N THR A 35 3.36 0.65 13.53
CA THR A 35 3.79 -0.73 13.85
C THR A 35 4.11 -0.94 15.32
N LYS A 36 4.11 0.12 16.14
CA LYS A 36 4.50 0.10 17.55
C LYS A 36 3.80 -0.98 18.39
N ASN A 37 2.55 -1.31 18.07
CA ASN A 37 1.76 -2.28 18.82
C ASN A 37 1.58 -3.62 18.09
N LEU A 38 2.25 -3.83 16.95
CA LEU A 38 2.23 -5.08 16.19
C LEU A 38 3.32 -6.02 16.71
N SER A 39 3.09 -7.34 16.66
CA SER A 39 4.03 -8.34 17.18
C SER A 39 5.18 -8.70 16.23
N GLY A 40 5.25 -8.08 15.05
CA GLY A 40 6.31 -8.32 14.07
C GLY A 40 7.53 -7.41 14.22
N ASP A 41 8.68 -7.90 13.77
CA ASP A 41 9.92 -7.12 13.69
C ASP A 41 9.89 -6.23 12.43
N TYR A 42 9.38 -5.00 12.59
CA TYR A 42 9.29 -4.03 11.51
C TYR A 42 10.45 -3.04 11.55
N PRO A 43 10.99 -2.64 10.37
CA PRO A 43 12.16 -1.76 10.30
C PRO A 43 11.86 -0.29 10.63
N ALA A 44 10.58 0.11 10.73
CA ALA A 44 10.19 1.48 11.04
C ALA A 44 8.88 1.52 11.82
N GLU A 45 8.67 2.59 12.60
CA GLU A 45 7.44 2.83 13.38
C GLU A 45 6.23 3.18 12.51
N HIS A 46 6.47 3.78 11.33
CA HIS A 46 5.44 4.16 10.36
C HIS A 46 5.75 3.48 9.03
N MET A 47 5.02 2.40 8.73
CA MET A 47 5.25 1.61 7.52
C MET A 47 4.26 1.98 6.42
N PRO A 48 4.69 2.16 5.17
CA PRO A 48 3.79 2.50 4.07
C PRO A 48 2.85 1.35 3.73
N ILE A 49 1.61 1.68 3.36
CA ILE A 49 0.59 0.78 2.84
C ILE A 49 0.45 1.04 1.34
N ARG A 50 0.58 -0.02 0.53
CA ARG A 50 0.58 0.06 -0.93
C ARG A 50 -0.35 -0.99 -1.52
N LEU A 51 -0.90 -0.72 -2.71
CA LEU A 51 -1.67 -1.71 -3.45
C LEU A 51 -0.79 -2.32 -4.55
N ALA A 52 -0.51 -3.62 -4.45
CA ALA A 52 0.10 -4.33 -5.56
C ALA A 52 -0.98 -4.77 -6.56
N ARG A 53 -0.62 -4.82 -7.85
CA ARG A 53 -1.47 -5.35 -8.92
C ARG A 53 -1.99 -6.75 -8.62
N GLY A 54 -1.12 -7.61 -8.07
CA GLY A 54 -1.39 -9.02 -7.84
C GLY A 54 -1.36 -9.78 -9.17
N PHE A 55 -0.52 -10.80 -9.28
CA PHE A 55 -0.39 -11.57 -10.52
C PHE A 55 -1.02 -12.95 -10.42
N HIS A 56 -1.40 -13.44 -11.61
CA HIS A 56 -1.75 -14.82 -11.90
C HIS A 56 -0.49 -15.67 -11.82
N ASP A 57 -0.47 -16.64 -10.92
CA ASP A 57 0.50 -17.73 -11.04
C ASP A 57 -0.17 -18.85 -11.85
N HIS A 58 0.43 -19.23 -12.98
CA HIS A 58 0.00 -20.32 -13.86
C HIS A 58 -1.48 -20.31 -14.28
N GLY A 59 -2.02 -19.18 -14.77
CA GLY A 59 -3.36 -19.14 -15.40
C GLY A 59 -4.55 -19.23 -14.44
N ARG A 60 -4.33 -19.19 -13.12
CA ARG A 60 -5.39 -19.06 -12.10
C ARG A 60 -5.56 -17.62 -11.66
N ASN A 61 -6.78 -17.19 -11.32
CA ASN A 61 -7.05 -15.85 -10.79
C ASN A 61 -6.07 -15.50 -9.67
N ALA A 62 -5.48 -14.30 -9.72
CA ALA A 62 -4.61 -13.79 -8.66
C ALA A 62 -5.34 -13.94 -7.30
N GLY A 63 -4.69 -14.65 -6.36
CA GLY A 63 -5.27 -14.92 -5.05
C GLY A 63 -5.32 -13.71 -4.12
N TRP A 64 -4.79 -12.56 -4.55
CA TRP A 64 -4.60 -11.35 -3.76
C TRP A 64 -4.36 -10.10 -4.65
N GLY A 65 -4.35 -8.92 -4.03
CA GLY A 65 -4.03 -7.65 -4.68
C GLY A 65 -5.21 -7.04 -5.45
N GLU A 66 -4.92 -6.07 -6.31
CA GLU A 66 -5.93 -5.35 -7.08
C GLU A 66 -6.79 -6.27 -7.97
N VAL A 67 -6.16 -7.18 -8.72
CA VAL A 67 -6.86 -8.15 -9.59
C VAL A 67 -7.84 -9.00 -8.78
N HIS A 68 -7.42 -9.47 -7.59
CA HIS A 68 -8.29 -10.24 -6.70
C HIS A 68 -9.48 -9.42 -6.20
N ILE A 69 -9.22 -8.19 -5.75
CA ILE A 69 -10.25 -7.30 -5.23
C ILE A 69 -11.27 -6.99 -6.33
N MET A 70 -10.81 -6.71 -7.55
CA MET A 70 -11.71 -6.46 -8.67
C MET A 70 -12.55 -7.71 -9.00
N ALA A 71 -11.91 -8.88 -9.08
CA ALA A 71 -12.60 -10.13 -9.42
C ALA A 71 -13.63 -10.57 -8.37
N ARG A 72 -13.34 -10.37 -7.08
CA ARG A 72 -14.21 -10.82 -5.97
C ARG A 72 -15.15 -9.74 -5.45
N HIS A 73 -14.76 -8.48 -5.55
CA HIS A 73 -15.43 -7.36 -4.91
C HIS A 73 -15.74 -6.18 -5.85
N GLY A 74 -15.50 -6.31 -7.16
CA GLY A 74 -15.74 -5.25 -8.15
C GLY A 74 -17.17 -4.69 -8.17
N ARG A 75 -18.20 -5.54 -7.91
CA ARG A 75 -19.59 -5.07 -7.76
C ARG A 75 -19.75 -4.10 -6.59
N TRP A 76 -19.05 -4.36 -5.48
CA TRP A 76 -19.05 -3.45 -4.34
C TRP A 76 -18.28 -2.17 -4.66
N VAL A 77 -17.11 -2.28 -5.30
CA VAL A 77 -16.33 -1.10 -5.76
C VAL A 77 -17.20 -0.20 -6.64
N ALA A 78 -17.88 -0.75 -7.64
CA ALA A 78 -18.76 0.01 -8.52
C ALA A 78 -19.95 0.66 -7.78
N ARG A 79 -20.51 -0.02 -6.77
CA ARG A 79 -21.59 0.53 -5.94
C ARG A 79 -21.09 1.71 -5.10
N VAL A 80 -19.94 1.56 -4.44
CA VAL A 80 -19.33 2.63 -3.65
C VAL A 80 -18.94 3.81 -4.55
N ALA A 81 -18.37 3.54 -5.73
CA ALA A 81 -18.06 4.56 -6.72
C ALA A 81 -19.28 5.44 -6.97
N ARG A 82 -20.41 4.86 -7.41
CA ARG A 82 -21.67 5.58 -7.66
C ARG A 82 -22.18 6.42 -6.47
N GLN A 83 -21.92 5.97 -5.24
CA GLN A 83 -22.32 6.68 -4.02
C GLN A 83 -21.42 7.87 -3.70
N ILE A 84 -20.13 7.79 -4.05
CA ILE A 84 -19.13 8.84 -3.81
C ILE A 84 -19.11 9.86 -4.95
N ARG A 85 -18.99 9.39 -6.19
CA ARG A 85 -19.03 10.21 -7.42
C ARG A 85 -19.72 9.42 -8.52
N LYS A 86 -20.49 10.05 -9.40
CA LYS A 86 -21.25 9.35 -10.47
C LYS A 86 -20.37 8.72 -11.57
N GLU A 87 -19.07 8.53 -11.30
CA GLU A 87 -18.05 8.01 -12.18
C GLU A 87 -17.41 6.74 -11.58
N PRO A 88 -16.83 5.86 -12.41
CA PRO A 88 -16.06 4.73 -11.92
C PRO A 88 -14.92 5.13 -10.99
N LEU A 89 -14.58 4.22 -10.08
CA LEU A 89 -13.50 4.39 -9.13
C LEU A 89 -12.62 3.14 -9.20
N SER A 90 -11.32 3.34 -9.37
CA SER A 90 -10.34 2.25 -9.36
C SER A 90 -10.21 1.64 -7.96
N VAL A 91 -9.69 0.42 -7.86
CA VAL A 91 -9.44 -0.20 -6.54
C VAL A 91 -8.42 0.61 -5.73
N ALA A 92 -7.41 1.18 -6.41
CA ALA A 92 -6.41 2.04 -5.80
C ALA A 92 -7.01 3.30 -5.19
N GLU A 93 -7.88 4.01 -5.93
CA GLU A 93 -8.60 5.17 -5.40
C GLU A 93 -9.50 4.78 -4.22
N LEU A 94 -10.16 3.61 -4.27
CA LEU A 94 -11.02 3.16 -3.18
C LEU A 94 -10.19 2.89 -1.92
N ALA A 95 -9.08 2.17 -2.09
CA ALA A 95 -8.14 1.89 -1.03
C ALA A 95 -7.60 3.18 -0.42
N TRP A 96 -7.20 4.14 -1.25
CA TRP A 96 -6.74 5.46 -0.81
C TRP A 96 -7.82 6.18 0.01
N LEU A 97 -9.05 6.30 -0.50
CA LEU A 97 -10.17 6.92 0.23
C LEU A 97 -10.46 6.24 1.56
N LYS A 98 -10.33 4.90 1.60
CA LYS A 98 -10.51 4.11 2.82
C LYS A 98 -9.39 4.34 3.83
N LEU A 99 -8.15 4.46 3.40
CA LEU A 99 -7.01 4.77 4.26
C LEU A 99 -7.02 6.20 4.81
N GLN A 100 -7.86 7.10 4.27
CA GLN A 100 -8.13 8.40 4.90
C GLN A 100 -9.06 8.31 6.12
N GLN A 101 -9.65 7.14 6.39
CA GLN A 101 -10.62 6.94 7.46
C GLN A 101 -9.95 6.35 8.70
N THR A 102 -10.46 6.69 9.88
CA THR A 102 -10.01 6.02 11.12
C THR A 102 -10.62 4.63 11.22
N GLY A 103 -9.89 3.70 11.85
CA GLY A 103 -10.32 2.33 12.05
C GLY A 103 -9.67 1.67 13.25
N THR A 104 -9.84 0.36 13.35
CA THR A 104 -9.22 -0.48 14.38
C THR A 104 -8.29 -1.48 13.71
N ILE A 105 -7.11 -1.68 14.31
CA ILE A 105 -6.08 -2.61 13.86
C ILE A 105 -6.26 -3.92 14.63
N TYR A 106 -6.32 -5.02 13.90
CA TYR A 106 -6.38 -6.37 14.44
C TYR A 106 -5.21 -7.19 13.94
N GLU A 107 -4.66 -8.02 14.82
CA GLU A 107 -3.59 -8.96 14.52
C GLU A 107 -4.11 -10.39 14.71
N ALA A 108 -4.03 -11.18 13.64
CA ALA A 108 -4.48 -12.56 13.66
C ALA A 108 -3.33 -13.48 14.12
N GLU A 109 -3.52 -14.17 15.24
CA GLU A 109 -2.50 -14.94 15.98
C GLU A 109 -1.76 -16.02 15.15
N LYS A 110 -2.29 -16.42 13.99
CA LYS A 110 -1.74 -17.51 13.15
C LYS A 110 -1.29 -17.08 11.75
N THR A 111 -1.41 -15.80 11.40
CA THR A 111 -1.08 -15.35 10.04
C THR A 111 -0.23 -14.10 10.10
N SER A 112 0.76 -13.98 9.22
CA SER A 112 1.57 -12.76 8.99
C SER A 112 0.75 -11.59 8.39
N LYS A 113 -0.55 -11.54 8.70
CA LYS A 113 -1.54 -10.62 8.14
C LYS A 113 -2.06 -9.72 9.25
N THR A 114 -2.14 -8.45 8.92
CA THR A 114 -2.75 -7.43 9.75
C THR A 114 -4.08 -7.03 9.13
N LYS A 115 -5.13 -6.87 9.94
CA LYS A 115 -6.46 -6.49 9.46
C LYS A 115 -6.79 -5.07 9.93
N LEU A 116 -7.28 -4.23 9.03
CA LEU A 116 -7.80 -2.90 9.33
C LEU A 116 -9.31 -2.87 9.13
N ALA A 117 -10.06 -2.74 10.21
CA ALA A 117 -11.50 -2.48 10.15
C ALA A 117 -11.72 -0.96 10.11
N LEU A 118 -12.17 -0.45 8.98
CA LEU A 118 -12.33 0.98 8.70
C LEU A 118 -13.80 1.37 8.83
N SER A 119 -14.10 2.29 9.75
CA SER A 119 -15.45 2.44 10.30
C SER A 119 -16.24 3.64 9.76
N VAL A 120 -15.61 4.60 9.07
CA VAL A 120 -16.25 5.89 8.75
C VAL A 120 -16.89 5.87 7.35
N GLY A 121 -18.17 5.50 7.26
CA GLY A 121 -18.93 5.34 6.00
C GLY A 121 -18.66 3.98 5.32
N HIS A 122 -19.64 3.45 4.56
CA HIS A 122 -19.64 2.09 3.94
C HIS A 122 -18.51 1.18 4.45
N GLY A 123 -18.62 0.71 5.71
CA GLY A 123 -17.49 0.13 6.45
C GLY A 123 -16.74 -0.94 5.66
N ALA A 124 -15.43 -1.06 5.85
CA ALA A 124 -14.61 -2.00 5.10
C ALA A 124 -13.61 -2.74 5.99
N LEU A 125 -13.25 -3.96 5.59
CA LEU A 125 -12.15 -4.71 6.20
C LEU A 125 -11.04 -4.86 5.18
N MET A 126 -9.92 -4.21 5.45
CA MET A 126 -8.72 -4.27 4.62
C MET A 126 -7.74 -5.27 5.22
N VAL A 127 -7.24 -6.21 4.41
CA VAL A 127 -6.27 -7.21 4.86
C VAL A 127 -4.90 -6.85 4.29
N LEU A 128 -3.95 -6.64 5.19
CA LEU A 128 -2.59 -6.25 4.89
C LEU A 128 -1.64 -7.43 5.11
N GLN A 129 -0.61 -7.51 4.29
CA GLN A 129 0.51 -8.44 4.49
C GLN A 129 1.81 -7.66 4.40
N TYR A 130 2.69 -7.88 5.36
CA TYR A 130 4.02 -7.31 5.31
C TYR A 130 4.83 -7.93 4.17
N VAL A 131 5.51 -7.08 3.42
CA VAL A 131 6.44 -7.46 2.35
C VAL A 131 7.83 -7.04 2.80
N SER A 132 8.76 -7.99 2.80
CA SER A 132 10.11 -7.89 3.42
C SER A 132 10.95 -6.68 2.97
N VAL A 133 10.60 -6.08 1.84
CA VAL A 133 11.21 -4.85 1.32
C VAL A 133 10.63 -3.56 1.91
N GLY A 134 9.97 -3.64 3.06
CA GLY A 134 9.66 -2.46 3.87
C GLY A 134 8.29 -1.83 3.65
N PHE A 135 7.25 -2.59 3.28
CA PHE A 135 5.89 -2.04 3.19
C PHE A 135 4.80 -3.09 3.47
N PHE A 136 3.60 -2.65 3.79
CA PHE A 136 2.40 -3.49 3.84
C PHE A 136 1.66 -3.45 2.50
N SER A 137 1.43 -4.61 1.90
CA SER A 137 0.60 -4.72 0.71
C SER A 137 -0.86 -5.01 1.07
N ILE A 138 -1.78 -4.32 0.41
CA ILE A 138 -3.20 -4.64 0.47
C ILE A 138 -3.45 -5.93 -0.32
N THR A 139 -3.81 -6.99 0.41
CA THR A 139 -4.07 -8.31 -0.18
C THR A 139 -5.53 -8.49 -0.59
N THR A 140 -6.47 -7.93 0.17
CA THR A 140 -7.89 -7.90 -0.17
C THR A 140 -8.63 -6.80 0.60
N LEU A 141 -9.85 -6.48 0.18
CA LEU A 141 -10.71 -5.45 0.75
C LEU A 141 -12.18 -5.91 0.72
N TYR A 142 -12.77 -6.14 1.90
CA TYR A 142 -14.15 -6.57 2.06
C TYR A 142 -15.09 -5.41 2.32
N ALA A 143 -16.30 -5.54 1.78
CA ALA A 143 -17.38 -4.56 1.88
C ALA A 143 -18.02 -4.42 3.27
N MET A 144 -17.74 -5.35 4.18
CA MET A 144 -18.21 -5.31 5.56
C MET A 144 -17.12 -5.92 6.46
N PRO A 145 -16.95 -5.40 7.68
CA PRO A 145 -16.11 -6.01 8.70
C PRO A 145 -16.75 -7.26 9.32
N SER A 146 -17.26 -8.17 8.50
CA SER A 146 -17.58 -9.53 8.94
C SER A 146 -16.30 -10.36 8.92
N GLN A 147 -16.07 -11.22 9.92
CA GLN A 147 -14.85 -12.03 10.08
C GLN A 147 -13.61 -11.26 10.58
N ILE A 148 -13.83 -10.30 11.49
CA ILE A 148 -12.75 -9.83 12.36
C ILE A 148 -12.44 -10.96 13.35
N ASP A 149 -11.38 -11.70 13.05
CA ASP A 149 -10.70 -12.58 13.99
C ASP A 149 -9.42 -11.89 14.47
N GLY A 150 -8.81 -12.45 15.52
CA GLY A 150 -7.58 -11.91 16.09
C GLY A 150 -7.81 -10.83 17.16
N ARG A 151 -6.70 -10.39 17.74
CA ARG A 151 -6.67 -9.46 18.86
C ARG A 151 -6.63 -8.02 18.34
N SER A 152 -7.44 -7.14 18.93
CA SER A 152 -7.31 -5.69 18.71
C SER A 152 -5.98 -5.20 19.32
N VAL A 153 -5.17 -4.53 18.50
CA VAL A 153 -3.82 -4.07 18.89
C VAL A 153 -3.66 -2.55 18.83
N GLY A 154 -4.65 -1.84 18.27
CA GLY A 154 -4.61 -0.39 18.27
C GLY A 154 -5.65 0.26 17.39
N ARG A 155 -5.52 1.59 17.27
CA ARG A 155 -6.36 2.41 16.42
C ARG A 155 -5.58 2.81 15.18
N TYR A 156 -6.19 2.63 14.01
CA TYR A 156 -5.70 3.21 12.77
C TYR A 156 -6.20 4.65 12.67
N VAL A 157 -5.27 5.58 12.51
CA VAL A 157 -5.59 6.99 12.27
C VAL A 157 -5.28 7.30 10.82
N GLY A 158 -6.33 7.36 10.00
CA GLY A 158 -6.20 7.88 8.64
C GLY A 158 -5.69 9.31 8.71
N ARG A 159 -4.45 9.54 8.26
CA ARG A 159 -3.94 10.90 8.11
C ARG A 159 -4.67 11.51 6.93
N LYS A 160 -5.64 12.40 7.16
CA LYS A 160 -6.02 13.38 6.13
C LYS A 160 -4.71 13.98 5.66
N HIS A 161 -4.37 13.84 4.39
CA HIS A 161 -3.19 14.50 3.80
C HIS A 161 -3.29 16.01 4.05
N ARG A 162 -2.79 16.48 5.20
CA ARG A 162 -2.47 17.88 5.41
C ARG A 162 -1.27 18.09 4.52
N ALA A 163 -1.48 18.91 3.50
CA ALA A 163 -0.57 19.21 2.40
C ALA A 163 0.73 19.87 2.88
N GLU A 164 1.52 19.18 3.69
CA GLU A 164 2.81 19.68 4.16
C GLU A 164 3.99 18.96 3.51
N ARG A 165 3.77 17.86 2.76
CA ARG A 165 4.71 17.32 1.76
C ARG A 165 3.98 16.59 0.63
N PRO A 166 4.33 16.81 -0.65
CA PRO A 166 3.85 15.95 -1.72
C PRO A 166 4.41 14.54 -1.50
N LEU A 167 3.51 13.59 -1.68
CA LEU A 167 3.60 12.17 -1.35
C LEU A 167 4.76 11.40 -2.01
N CYS A 168 5.57 12.03 -2.87
CA CYS A 168 6.72 11.43 -3.55
C CYS A 168 8.07 12.10 -3.25
N GLU A 169 8.14 13.10 -2.38
CA GLU A 169 9.33 13.94 -2.19
C GLU A 169 10.32 13.45 -1.12
N LEU A 170 10.39 12.13 -0.91
CA LEU A 170 11.38 11.49 0.00
C LEU A 170 12.50 10.74 -0.74
N VAL A 171 12.58 10.84 -2.07
CA VAL A 171 13.67 10.19 -2.86
C VAL A 171 14.63 11.21 -3.50
N SER A 172 14.38 12.52 -3.40
CA SER A 172 15.21 13.55 -4.05
C SER A 172 15.96 14.50 -3.10
N SER A 173 15.97 14.25 -1.78
CA SER A 173 16.72 15.09 -0.83
C SER A 173 17.84 14.34 -0.07
N GLN A 174 18.65 13.58 -0.81
CA GLN A 174 20.03 13.27 -0.39
C GLN A 174 20.96 13.28 -1.60
N THR A 175 21.19 14.46 -2.17
CA THR A 175 22.49 14.84 -2.75
C THR A 175 22.61 16.35 -2.65
N ASP A 176 22.87 16.85 -1.45
CA ASP A 176 23.59 18.10 -1.31
C ASP A 176 24.99 17.77 -0.81
N GLY A 177 25.88 17.59 -1.78
CA GLY A 177 27.29 17.36 -1.61
C GLY A 177 28.01 18.28 -2.58
N ARG A 178 28.07 19.56 -2.23
CA ARG A 178 29.09 20.57 -2.57
C ARG A 178 30.09 20.12 -3.64
N HIS A 179 30.24 20.89 -4.71
CA HIS A 179 31.52 21.51 -5.02
C HIS A 179 31.31 22.75 -5.88
N VAL A 180 31.53 23.90 -5.23
CA VAL A 180 32.06 25.11 -5.85
C VAL A 180 33.45 24.75 -6.36
N PHE A 181 33.67 24.94 -7.67
CA PHE A 181 34.74 25.71 -8.32
C PHE A 181 34.64 25.49 -9.83
#